data_AF-A0A5C9ACS5-F1
#
_entry.id   AF-A0A5C9ACS5-F1
#
_cell.length_a   1.000
_cell.length_b   1.000
_cell.length_c   1.000
_cell.angle_alpha   90.00
_cell.angle_beta   90.00
_cell.angle_gamma   90.00
#
_symmetry.space_group_name_H-M   'P 1'
#
loop_
_entity.id
_entity.type
_entity.pdbx_description
1 polymer ?
#
loop_
_entity_poly.entity_id
_entity_poly.type
_entity_poly.pdbx_seq_one_letter_code
_entity_poly.pdbx_strand_id
1 'polypeptide(L)'
;NVNFDSPRIVGYAREAIALREALKAQCLAVDANARVDNPMADLQLVSDDLGELQRQAAEFTPNKDKAAIGENILGLRLLCLYGLKGAAAYMEHAHVLGQYDNDIYAQYHKIMAWLGTWPADMNALLECSMEIGQMNFKVMSILDAGETGKYGHPTPTQVNVKATAGKCILISGHDLKDLYNLLEQTEGTGVNVYTHGEMLPAHGYPELRKFKHLVGNYGSGWQNQQVEFARFPGPIVMTSNCIIDPTVGAYDDRIWTRSIVGWPGVRHLDGDDFSAVITQAQQMAGFPYSEIPHLITVGFGRQTLLGAADTLIDLVSREKLRH
;
A
#
# COMPACT_ATOMS: atom_id res chain seq x y z
N ASN A 1 7.60 6.36 2.81
CA ASN A 1 8.22 5.81 1.59
C ASN A 1 7.18 5.47 0.54
N VAL A 2 6.32 6.43 0.19
CA VAL A 2 5.20 6.21 -0.74
C VAL A 2 5.36 7.14 -1.94
N ASN A 3 5.27 8.44 -1.70
CA ASN A 3 5.26 9.44 -2.76
C ASN A 3 6.21 10.59 -2.39
N PHE A 4 7.16 10.86 -3.27
CA PHE A 4 8.15 11.93 -3.16
C PHE A 4 8.01 12.95 -4.31
N ASP A 5 6.96 12.83 -5.12
CA ASP A 5 6.63 13.71 -6.24
C ASP A 5 5.75 14.88 -5.75
N SER A 6 6.38 16.02 -5.47
CA SER A 6 5.72 17.21 -4.93
C SER A 6 4.54 17.69 -5.80
N PRO A 7 4.66 17.86 -7.14
CA PRO A 7 3.52 18.17 -8.00
C PRO A 7 2.30 17.26 -7.79
N ARG A 8 2.48 15.94 -7.63
CA ARG A 8 1.36 15.03 -7.40
C ARG A 8 0.70 15.22 -6.04
N ILE A 9 1.48 15.48 -4.99
CA ILE A 9 0.96 15.81 -3.65
C ILE A 9 0.10 17.08 -3.70
N VAL A 10 0.56 18.10 -4.42
CA VAL A 10 -0.23 19.33 -4.64
C VAL A 10 -1.49 19.04 -5.44
N GLY A 11 -1.41 18.17 -6.46
CA GLY A 11 -2.58 17.68 -7.21
C GLY A 11 -3.65 17.06 -6.31
N TYR A 12 -3.27 16.15 -5.41
CA TYR A 12 -4.21 15.54 -4.45
C TYR A 12 -4.81 16.55 -3.48
N ALA A 13 -4.06 17.57 -3.06
CA ALA A 13 -4.61 18.62 -2.21
C ALA A 13 -5.69 19.43 -2.95
N ARG A 14 -5.51 19.74 -4.23
CA ARG A 14 -6.53 20.40 -5.06
C ARG A 14 -7.76 19.52 -5.27
N GLU A 15 -7.55 18.24 -5.55
CA GLU A 15 -8.64 17.28 -5.70
C GLU A 15 -9.47 17.16 -4.42
N ALA A 16 -8.81 17.05 -3.26
CA ALA A 16 -9.49 17.00 -1.97
C ALA A 16 -10.32 18.26 -1.69
N ILE A 17 -9.82 19.45 -2.05
CA ILE A 17 -10.58 20.71 -1.97
C ILE A 17 -11.81 20.65 -2.88
N ALA A 18 -11.65 20.24 -4.14
CA ALA A 18 -12.75 20.14 -5.09
C ALA A 18 -13.85 19.18 -4.61
N LEU A 19 -13.46 17.99 -4.11
CA LEU A 19 -14.37 17.01 -3.53
C LEU A 19 -15.09 17.55 -2.29
N ARG A 20 -14.39 18.29 -1.42
CA ARG A 20 -14.98 18.93 -0.24
C ARG A 20 -16.03 19.98 -0.64
N GLU A 21 -15.73 20.86 -1.59
CA GLU A 21 -16.68 21.88 -2.04
C GLU A 21 -17.90 21.26 -2.75
N ALA A 22 -17.69 20.20 -3.54
CA ALA A 22 -18.79 19.45 -4.14
C ALA A 22 -19.69 18.82 -3.07
N LEU A 23 -19.11 18.23 -2.01
CA LEU A 23 -19.86 17.64 -0.90
C LEU A 23 -20.66 18.70 -0.14
N LYS A 24 -20.09 19.87 0.14
CA LYS A 24 -20.81 21.01 0.77
C LYS A 24 -22.04 21.39 -0.05
N ALA A 25 -21.89 21.53 -1.37
CA ALA A 25 -23.00 21.87 -2.25
C ALA A 25 -24.09 20.79 -2.26
N GLN A 26 -23.71 19.50 -2.24
CA GLN A 26 -24.67 18.39 -2.14
C GLN A 26 -25.43 18.42 -0.82
N CYS A 27 -24.76 18.67 0.31
CA CYS A 27 -25.41 18.79 1.61
C CYS A 27 -26.42 19.94 1.65
N LEU A 28 -26.06 21.12 1.11
CA LEU A 28 -26.97 22.29 1.04
C LEU A 28 -28.18 22.07 0.13
N ALA A 29 -28.02 21.26 -0.93
CA ALA A 29 -29.13 20.90 -1.81
C ALA A 29 -30.14 19.98 -1.12
N VAL A 30 -29.70 19.17 -0.16
CA VAL A 30 -30.55 18.28 0.65
C VAL A 30 -31.17 19.03 1.83
N ASP A 31 -30.38 19.85 2.53
CA ASP A 31 -30.81 20.69 3.65
C ASP A 31 -30.23 22.10 3.50
N ALA A 32 -31.09 23.07 3.18
CA ALA A 32 -30.71 24.47 3.01
C ALA A 32 -30.17 25.11 4.30
N ASN A 33 -30.38 24.49 5.46
CA ASN A 33 -29.84 24.93 6.75
C ASN A 33 -28.56 24.18 7.15
N ALA A 34 -28.05 23.26 6.33
CA ALA A 34 -26.82 22.54 6.62
C ALA A 34 -25.67 23.52 6.86
N ARG A 35 -24.94 23.32 7.96
CA ARG A 35 -23.76 24.11 8.32
C ARG A 35 -22.55 23.19 8.47
N VAL A 36 -21.41 23.65 7.99
CA VAL A 36 -20.13 22.98 8.21
C VAL A 36 -19.35 23.77 9.25
N ASP A 37 -19.32 23.26 10.47
CA ASP A 37 -18.60 23.86 11.59
C ASP A 37 -17.32 23.06 11.86
N ASN A 38 -16.33 23.23 10.99
CA ASN A 38 -15.00 22.64 11.17
C ASN A 38 -13.92 23.67 10.75
N PRO A 39 -12.86 23.87 11.54
CA PRO A 39 -11.84 24.89 11.25
C PRO A 39 -11.09 24.64 9.94
N MET A 40 -11.07 23.40 9.43
CA MET A 40 -10.41 23.05 8.17
C MET A 40 -11.38 23.08 6.97
N ALA A 41 -12.67 23.40 7.20
CA ALA A 41 -13.71 23.34 6.19
C ALA A 41 -13.45 24.27 5.00
N ASP A 42 -12.77 25.39 5.20
CA ASP A 42 -12.54 26.39 4.16
C ASP A 42 -11.06 26.52 3.77
N LEU A 43 -10.21 25.58 4.21
CA LEU A 43 -8.79 25.60 3.86
C LEU A 43 -8.60 25.59 2.35
N GLN A 44 -7.83 26.54 1.82
CA GLN A 44 -7.45 26.65 0.41
C GLN A 44 -5.94 26.61 0.27
N LEU A 45 -5.45 26.24 -0.90
CA LEU A 45 -4.04 26.45 -1.25
C LEU A 45 -3.81 27.94 -1.51
N VAL A 46 -2.76 28.53 -0.92
CA VAL A 46 -2.47 29.96 -1.09
C VAL A 46 -1.92 30.31 -2.48
N SER A 47 -1.37 29.32 -3.18
CA SER A 47 -0.65 29.50 -4.45
C SER A 47 -0.42 28.16 -5.14
N ASP A 48 0.09 28.23 -6.37
CA ASP A 48 0.65 27.09 -7.10
C ASP A 48 2.17 26.96 -6.93
N ASP A 49 2.82 27.96 -6.32
CA ASP A 49 4.26 27.94 -6.04
C ASP A 49 4.58 26.99 -4.86
N LEU A 50 5.52 26.07 -5.08
CA LEU A 50 5.92 25.10 -4.06
C LEU A 50 6.53 25.76 -2.81
N GLY A 51 7.24 26.88 -2.96
CA GLY A 51 7.83 27.61 -1.84
C GLY A 51 6.76 28.29 -0.96
N GLU A 52 5.75 28.88 -1.57
CA GLU A 52 4.58 29.45 -0.88
C GLU A 52 3.76 28.37 -0.18
N LEU A 53 3.52 27.24 -0.86
CA LEU A 53 2.83 26.09 -0.28
C LEU A 53 3.60 25.49 0.90
N GLN A 54 4.93 25.42 0.83
CA GLN A 54 5.76 24.96 1.95
C GLN A 54 5.66 25.89 3.16
N ARG A 55 5.61 27.21 2.94
CA ARG A 55 5.37 28.19 4.01
C ARG A 55 3.99 28.00 4.64
N GLN A 56 2.95 27.82 3.83
CA GLN A 56 1.60 27.53 4.32
C GLN A 56 1.58 26.22 5.15
N ALA A 57 2.20 25.15 4.65
CA ALA A 57 2.20 23.84 5.31
C ALA A 57 2.81 23.87 6.73
N ALA A 58 3.72 24.82 7.00
CA ALA A 58 4.32 25.00 8.33
C ALA A 58 3.25 25.26 9.42
N GLU A 59 2.16 25.94 9.08
CA GLU A 59 1.04 26.26 9.99
C GLU A 59 0.18 25.03 10.34
N PHE A 60 0.33 23.94 9.60
CA PHE A 60 -0.43 22.69 9.74
C PHE A 60 0.46 21.51 10.13
N THR A 61 1.70 21.77 10.53
CA THR A 61 2.58 20.72 11.04
C THR A 61 1.94 20.04 12.26
N PRO A 62 1.95 18.68 12.34
CA PRO A 62 1.27 17.97 13.43
C PRO A 62 1.78 18.33 14.84
N ASN A 63 2.99 18.89 14.94
CA ASN A 63 3.65 19.27 16.18
C ASN A 63 3.64 20.79 16.45
N LYS A 64 2.86 21.59 15.71
CA LYS A 64 2.86 23.06 15.81
C LYS A 64 2.61 23.61 17.22
N ASP A 65 1.82 22.91 18.02
CA ASP A 65 1.41 23.29 19.38
C ASP A 65 2.07 22.41 20.46
N LYS A 66 3.13 21.65 20.12
CA LYS A 66 3.83 20.74 21.04
C LYS A 66 4.14 21.39 22.40
N ALA A 67 4.60 22.64 22.40
CA ALA A 67 4.95 23.35 23.64
C ALA A 67 3.75 23.56 24.58
N ALA A 68 2.53 23.67 24.04
CA ALA A 68 1.31 23.87 24.80
C ALA A 68 0.69 22.54 25.28
N ILE A 69 0.69 21.51 24.44
CA ILE A 69 -0.01 20.24 24.72
C ILE A 69 0.88 19.16 25.36
N GLY A 70 2.20 19.30 25.28
CA GLY A 70 3.16 18.30 25.76
C GLY A 70 3.28 17.05 24.88
N GLU A 71 4.22 16.18 25.23
CA GLU A 71 4.59 15.02 24.39
C GLU A 71 3.54 13.91 24.37
N ASN A 72 2.82 13.71 25.47
CA ASN A 72 1.80 12.66 25.58
C ASN A 72 0.62 12.91 24.63
N ILE A 73 0.08 14.12 24.63
CA ILE A 73 -1.04 14.50 23.75
C ILE A 73 -0.60 14.49 22.29
N LEU A 74 0.60 15.02 22.00
CA LEU A 74 1.16 14.95 20.65
C LEU A 74 1.32 13.48 20.20
N GLY A 75 1.85 12.62 21.05
CA GLY A 75 2.02 11.20 20.78
C GLY A 75 0.70 10.52 20.43
N LEU A 76 -0.37 10.80 21.18
CA LEU A 76 -1.70 10.24 20.90
C LEU A 76 -2.32 10.80 19.62
N ARG A 77 -2.16 12.09 19.31
CA ARG A 77 -2.60 12.67 18.02
C ARG A 77 -1.90 11.98 16.84
N LEU A 78 -0.58 11.78 16.95
CA LEU A 78 0.21 11.10 15.93
C LEU A 78 -0.16 9.63 15.82
N LEU A 79 -0.41 8.94 16.94
CA LEU A 79 -0.91 7.57 16.95
C LEU A 79 -2.22 7.45 16.17
N CYS A 80 -3.17 8.36 16.42
CA CYS A 80 -4.45 8.39 15.69
C CYS A 80 -4.23 8.67 14.19
N LEU A 81 -3.49 9.73 13.85
CA LEU A 81 -3.24 10.11 12.47
C LEU A 81 -2.54 9.01 11.67
N TYR A 82 -1.52 8.38 12.25
CA TYR A 82 -0.77 7.31 11.58
C TYR A 82 -1.55 5.99 11.55
N GLY A 83 -2.35 5.70 12.57
CA GLY A 83 -3.29 4.58 12.55
C GLY A 83 -4.31 4.72 11.41
N LEU A 84 -4.85 5.93 11.18
CA LEU A 84 -5.74 6.20 10.05
C LEU A 84 -5.05 6.07 8.70
N LYS A 85 -3.78 6.48 8.58
CA LYS A 85 -3.01 6.25 7.34
C LYS A 85 -2.82 4.77 7.05
N GLY A 86 -2.56 3.95 8.07
CA GLY A 86 -2.50 2.49 7.95
C GLY A 86 -3.84 1.89 7.52
N ALA A 87 -4.93 2.28 8.19
CA ALA A 87 -6.28 1.84 7.83
C ALA A 87 -6.66 2.23 6.40
N ALA A 88 -6.33 3.45 5.98
CA ALA A 88 -6.59 3.93 4.62
C ALA A 88 -5.87 3.09 3.55
N ALA A 89 -4.64 2.64 3.82
CA ALA A 89 -3.91 1.78 2.88
C ALA A 89 -4.63 0.44 2.67
N TYR A 90 -5.11 -0.20 3.74
CA TYR A 90 -5.89 -1.43 3.60
C TYR A 90 -7.29 -1.18 3.01
N MET A 91 -7.92 -0.04 3.33
CA MET A 91 -9.19 0.37 2.73
C MET A 91 -9.08 0.54 1.22
N GLU A 92 -7.97 1.12 0.74
CA GLU A 92 -7.70 1.29 -0.68
C GLU A 92 -7.59 -0.06 -1.39
N HIS A 93 -6.77 -0.99 -0.88
CA HIS A 93 -6.64 -2.32 -1.48
C HIS A 93 -7.96 -3.10 -1.45
N ALA A 94 -8.76 -2.97 -0.39
CA ALA A 94 -10.11 -3.54 -0.34
C ALA A 94 -11.01 -2.93 -1.43
N HIS A 95 -11.00 -1.60 -1.57
CA HIS A 95 -11.78 -0.87 -2.56
C HIS A 95 -11.42 -1.26 -3.99
N VAL A 96 -10.12 -1.40 -4.28
CA VAL A 96 -9.57 -1.85 -5.57
C VAL A 96 -10.10 -3.24 -5.97
N LEU A 97 -10.42 -4.09 -4.97
CA LEU A 97 -11.05 -5.41 -5.11
C LEU A 97 -12.59 -5.37 -5.07
N GLY A 98 -13.19 -4.18 -5.08
CA GLY A 98 -14.64 -3.98 -5.00
C GLY A 98 -15.24 -4.21 -3.61
N GLN A 99 -14.40 -4.32 -2.57
CA GLN A 99 -14.84 -4.47 -1.18
C GLN A 99 -14.90 -3.11 -0.51
N TYR A 100 -16.07 -2.74 0.01
CA TYR A 100 -16.26 -1.51 0.76
C TYR A 100 -17.40 -1.65 1.76
N ASP A 101 -17.38 -0.79 2.78
CA ASP A 101 -18.42 -0.68 3.79
C ASP A 101 -18.61 0.80 4.13
N ASN A 102 -19.83 1.31 3.92
CA ASN A 102 -20.15 2.71 4.13
C ASN A 102 -20.08 3.11 5.62
N ASP A 103 -20.31 2.19 6.56
CA ASP A 103 -20.17 2.47 7.98
C ASP A 103 -18.70 2.67 8.36
N ILE A 104 -17.80 1.88 7.76
CA ILE A 104 -16.34 2.08 7.91
C ILE A 104 -15.95 3.45 7.34
N TYR A 105 -16.42 3.81 6.15
CA TYR A 105 -16.08 5.09 5.52
C TYR A 105 -16.63 6.28 6.32
N ALA A 106 -17.87 6.17 6.83
CA ALA A 106 -18.45 7.17 7.70
C ALA A 106 -17.63 7.33 9.01
N GLN A 107 -17.21 6.22 9.63
CA GLN A 107 -16.36 6.24 10.80
C GLN A 107 -15.00 6.90 10.50
N TYR A 108 -14.36 6.52 9.39
CA TYR A 108 -13.07 7.10 8.95
C TYR A 108 -13.17 8.62 8.79
N HIS A 109 -14.18 9.10 8.05
CA HIS A 109 -14.38 10.52 7.82
C HIS A 109 -14.72 11.28 9.10
N LYS A 110 -15.52 10.70 10.01
CA LYS A 110 -15.82 11.29 11.32
C LYS A 110 -14.54 11.51 12.12
N ILE A 111 -13.66 10.52 12.19
CA ILE A 111 -12.41 10.62 12.94
C ILE A 111 -11.47 11.64 12.30
N MET A 112 -11.33 11.62 10.96
CA MET A 112 -10.50 12.61 10.24
C MET A 112 -10.99 14.04 10.49
N ALA A 113 -12.31 14.28 10.44
CA ALA A 113 -12.89 15.59 10.72
C ALA A 113 -12.61 16.04 12.16
N TRP A 114 -12.74 15.12 13.14
CA TRP A 114 -12.45 15.39 14.54
C TRP A 114 -10.97 15.69 14.78
N LEU A 115 -10.03 14.93 14.22
CA LEU A 115 -8.60 15.24 14.31
C LEU A 115 -8.26 16.61 13.71
N GLY A 116 -8.98 17.02 12.66
CA GLY A 116 -8.87 18.36 12.06
C GLY A 116 -9.23 19.52 13.01
N THR A 117 -9.91 19.25 14.14
CA THR A 117 -10.20 20.26 15.18
C THR A 117 -9.08 20.37 16.23
N TRP A 118 -7.95 19.68 16.04
CA TRP A 118 -6.80 19.69 16.95
C TRP A 118 -7.18 19.32 18.40
N PRO A 119 -7.80 18.15 18.65
CA PRO A 119 -8.25 17.74 19.98
C PRO A 119 -7.06 17.61 20.95
N ALA A 120 -7.19 18.09 22.19
CA ALA A 120 -6.11 18.06 23.19
C ALA A 120 -6.46 17.24 24.45
N ASP A 121 -7.65 16.64 24.49
CA ASP A 121 -8.06 15.79 25.60
C ASP A 121 -7.41 14.39 25.48
N MET A 122 -6.72 13.98 26.54
CA MET A 122 -5.95 12.73 26.54
C MET A 122 -6.84 11.49 26.45
N ASN A 123 -7.96 11.47 27.19
CA ASN A 123 -8.83 10.30 27.26
C ASN A 123 -9.58 10.11 25.94
N ALA A 124 -10.11 11.19 25.36
CA ALA A 124 -10.77 11.15 24.07
C ALA A 124 -9.82 10.69 22.95
N LEU A 125 -8.55 11.12 22.98
CA LEU A 125 -7.54 10.66 22.03
C LEU A 125 -7.19 9.18 22.22
N LEU A 126 -7.11 8.70 23.46
CA LEU A 126 -6.87 7.28 23.75
C LEU A 126 -8.05 6.42 23.28
N GLU A 127 -9.28 6.82 23.60
CA GLU A 127 -10.50 6.16 23.13
C GLU A 127 -10.56 6.13 21.60
N CYS A 128 -10.30 7.26 20.95
CA CYS A 128 -10.20 7.35 19.49
C CYS A 128 -9.15 6.39 18.92
N SER A 129 -7.99 6.23 19.56
CA SER A 129 -6.96 5.29 19.09
C SER A 129 -7.45 3.84 19.12
N MET A 130 -8.25 3.48 20.12
CA MET A 130 -8.89 2.15 20.21
C MET A 130 -9.97 1.99 19.15
N GLU A 131 -10.78 3.03 18.89
CA GLU A 131 -11.78 3.03 17.82
C GLU A 131 -11.12 2.82 16.44
N ILE A 132 -9.99 3.48 16.18
CA ILE A 132 -9.21 3.29 14.94
C ILE A 132 -8.74 1.84 14.83
N GLY A 133 -8.26 1.24 15.93
CA GLY A 133 -7.85 -0.18 15.93
C GLY A 133 -9.00 -1.13 15.58
N GLN A 134 -10.19 -0.91 16.15
CA GLN A 134 -11.38 -1.71 15.84
C GLN A 134 -11.86 -1.51 14.40
N MET A 135 -11.85 -0.27 13.91
CA MET A 135 -12.17 0.05 12.52
C MET A 135 -11.18 -0.65 11.57
N ASN A 136 -9.88 -0.55 11.84
CA ASN A 136 -8.85 -1.20 11.03
C ASN A 136 -8.99 -2.72 11.02
N PHE A 137 -9.39 -3.35 12.13
CA PHE A 137 -9.68 -4.79 12.15
C PHE A 137 -10.80 -5.16 11.17
N LYS A 138 -11.86 -4.36 11.08
CA LYS A 138 -12.93 -4.56 10.10
C LYS A 138 -12.44 -4.36 8.67
N VAL A 139 -11.61 -3.34 8.43
CA VAL A 139 -10.96 -3.09 7.13
C VAL A 139 -10.13 -4.30 6.70
N MET A 140 -9.27 -4.82 7.58
CA MET A 140 -8.46 -6.00 7.29
C MET A 140 -9.33 -7.23 7.01
N SER A 141 -10.48 -7.36 7.67
CA SER A 141 -11.43 -8.45 7.41
C SER A 141 -12.05 -8.37 6.02
N ILE A 142 -12.44 -7.18 5.53
CA ILE A 142 -12.99 -7.04 4.17
C ILE A 142 -11.90 -7.18 3.11
N LEU A 143 -10.65 -6.78 3.41
CA LEU A 143 -9.50 -7.04 2.54
C LEU A 143 -9.19 -8.54 2.44
N ASP A 144 -9.11 -9.27 3.56
CA ASP A 144 -8.94 -10.74 3.58
C ASP A 144 -10.03 -11.42 2.75
N ALA A 145 -11.29 -11.02 2.93
CA ALA A 145 -12.41 -11.56 2.17
C ALA A 145 -12.28 -11.28 0.66
N GLY A 146 -11.89 -10.05 0.29
CA GLY A 146 -11.69 -9.66 -1.11
C GLY A 146 -10.58 -10.46 -1.79
N GLU A 147 -9.41 -10.53 -1.14
CA GLU A 147 -8.26 -11.25 -1.68
C GLU A 147 -8.50 -12.75 -1.75
N THR A 148 -8.96 -13.36 -0.65
CA THR A 148 -9.18 -14.81 -0.61
C THR A 148 -10.37 -15.24 -1.47
N GLY A 149 -11.39 -14.39 -1.60
CA GLY A 149 -12.51 -14.63 -2.51
C GLY A 149 -12.11 -14.55 -3.98
N LYS A 150 -11.24 -13.61 -4.35
CA LYS A 150 -10.80 -13.42 -5.73
C LYS A 150 -9.67 -14.36 -6.15
N TYR A 151 -8.67 -14.55 -5.27
CA TYR A 151 -7.43 -15.27 -5.60
C TYR A 151 -7.30 -16.65 -4.95
N GLY A 152 -8.28 -17.04 -4.13
CA GLY A 152 -8.30 -18.26 -3.35
C GLY A 152 -7.57 -18.12 -2.01
N HIS A 153 -7.89 -18.99 -1.05
CA HIS A 153 -7.18 -19.00 0.23
C HIS A 153 -5.70 -19.41 0.04
N PRO A 154 -4.74 -18.71 0.68
CA PRO A 154 -3.34 -19.10 0.64
C PRO A 154 -3.11 -20.54 1.12
N THR A 155 -2.28 -21.28 0.38
CA THR A 155 -1.89 -22.66 0.72
C THR A 155 -0.37 -22.83 0.76
N PRO A 156 0.17 -23.74 1.61
CA PRO A 156 1.60 -24.00 1.70
C PRO A 156 2.24 -24.27 0.33
N THR A 157 3.24 -23.47 -0.04
CA THR A 157 3.87 -23.50 -1.37
C THR A 157 5.37 -23.25 -1.27
N GLN A 158 6.16 -23.93 -2.11
CA GLN A 158 7.58 -23.65 -2.27
C GLN A 158 7.79 -22.54 -3.30
N VAL A 159 8.59 -21.54 -2.95
CA VAL A 159 8.90 -20.37 -3.78
C VAL A 159 10.40 -20.30 -4.01
N ASN A 160 10.82 -20.22 -5.27
CA ASN A 160 12.21 -20.01 -5.60
C ASN A 160 12.62 -18.56 -5.31
N VAL A 161 13.75 -18.37 -4.63
CA VAL A 161 14.34 -17.04 -4.36
C VAL A 161 15.66 -16.79 -5.08
N LYS A 162 15.91 -17.57 -6.13
CA LYS A 162 17.10 -17.47 -6.97
C LYS A 162 16.73 -17.15 -8.41
N ALA A 163 17.67 -16.55 -9.14
CA ALA A 163 17.43 -16.12 -10.51
C ALA A 163 17.09 -17.32 -11.42
N THR A 164 16.13 -17.09 -12.31
CA THR A 164 15.73 -17.94 -13.44
C THR A 164 16.02 -17.18 -14.73
N ALA A 165 16.71 -17.84 -15.66
CA ALA A 165 17.11 -17.24 -16.94
C ALA A 165 15.91 -16.65 -17.71
N GLY A 166 16.16 -15.57 -18.44
CA GLY A 166 15.18 -14.94 -19.33
C GLY A 166 14.86 -13.49 -18.98
N LYS A 167 14.02 -12.89 -19.83
CA LYS A 167 13.49 -11.53 -19.61
C LYS A 167 12.64 -11.52 -18.35
N CYS A 168 12.66 -10.42 -17.61
CA CYS A 168 11.99 -10.40 -16.31
C CYS A 168 11.46 -9.02 -15.92
N ILE A 169 10.36 -8.99 -15.17
CA ILE A 169 9.83 -7.82 -14.47
C ILE A 169 9.82 -8.14 -12.98
N LEU A 170 10.18 -7.16 -12.15
CA LEU A 170 10.02 -7.24 -10.70
C LEU A 170 8.83 -6.41 -10.27
N ILE A 171 7.89 -6.97 -9.51
CA ILE A 171 6.80 -6.22 -8.90
C ILE A 171 6.95 -6.21 -7.37
N SER A 172 6.78 -5.03 -6.78
CA SER A 172 6.99 -4.75 -5.37
C SER A 172 5.85 -3.90 -4.81
N GLY A 173 5.63 -3.96 -3.50
CA GLY A 173 4.49 -3.36 -2.80
C GLY A 173 3.52 -4.42 -2.29
N HIS A 174 2.21 -4.17 -2.40
CA HIS A 174 1.18 -5.05 -1.82
C HIS A 174 0.01 -5.37 -2.76
N ASP A 175 -0.14 -4.68 -3.89
CA ASP A 175 -1.37 -4.76 -4.66
C ASP A 175 -1.45 -6.04 -5.51
N LEU A 176 -2.30 -6.99 -5.09
CA LEU A 176 -2.51 -8.26 -5.79
C LEU A 176 -3.30 -8.11 -7.10
N LYS A 177 -4.08 -7.03 -7.27
CA LYS A 177 -4.76 -6.75 -8.54
C LYS A 177 -3.76 -6.33 -9.59
N ASP A 178 -2.79 -5.52 -9.24
CA ASP A 178 -1.71 -5.16 -10.16
C ASP A 178 -0.89 -6.36 -10.58
N LEU A 179 -0.53 -7.23 -9.63
CA LEU A 179 0.16 -8.47 -9.97
C LEU A 179 -0.68 -9.34 -10.90
N TYR A 180 -1.97 -9.50 -10.63
CA TYR A 180 -2.85 -10.28 -11.49
C TYR A 180 -2.92 -9.69 -12.91
N ASN A 181 -3.15 -8.39 -13.03
CA ASN A 181 -3.21 -7.69 -14.32
C ASN A 181 -1.87 -7.79 -15.07
N LEU A 182 -0.74 -7.64 -14.38
CA LEU A 182 0.59 -7.83 -14.95
C LEU A 182 0.79 -9.26 -15.43
N LEU A 183 0.38 -10.27 -14.65
CA LEU A 183 0.51 -11.68 -15.01
C LEU A 183 -0.32 -12.03 -16.25
N GLU A 184 -1.56 -11.57 -16.33
CA GLU A 184 -2.42 -11.75 -17.51
C GLU A 184 -1.78 -11.12 -18.76
N GLN A 185 -1.27 -9.89 -18.63
CA GLN A 185 -0.68 -9.17 -19.78
C GLN A 185 0.70 -9.69 -20.20
N THR A 186 1.43 -10.35 -19.28
CA THR A 186 2.73 -10.97 -19.57
C THR A 186 2.62 -12.42 -20.04
N GLU A 187 1.44 -13.04 -19.97
CA GLU A 187 1.25 -14.42 -20.40
C GLU A 187 1.56 -14.58 -21.90
N GLY A 188 2.41 -15.56 -22.24
CA GLY A 188 2.84 -15.81 -23.62
C GLY A 188 3.86 -14.82 -24.19
N THR A 189 4.28 -13.79 -23.44
CA THR A 189 5.23 -12.76 -23.92
C THR A 189 6.70 -13.15 -23.80
N GLY A 190 6.99 -14.25 -23.10
CA GLY A 190 8.35 -14.69 -22.76
C GLY A 190 9.02 -13.91 -21.63
N VAL A 191 8.26 -13.08 -20.90
CA VAL A 191 8.73 -12.30 -19.75
C VAL A 191 8.34 -12.99 -18.45
N ASN A 192 9.33 -13.31 -17.63
CA ASN A 192 9.14 -13.83 -16.27
C ASN A 192 8.72 -12.70 -15.32
N VAL A 193 7.87 -13.00 -14.35
CA VAL A 193 7.48 -12.07 -13.27
C VAL A 193 8.07 -12.57 -11.96
N TYR A 194 8.72 -11.66 -11.24
CA TYR A 194 9.20 -11.86 -9.87
C TYR A 194 8.44 -10.95 -8.93
N THR A 195 8.18 -11.44 -7.71
CA THR A 195 7.76 -10.61 -6.58
C THR A 195 8.98 -10.09 -5.81
N HIS A 196 8.80 -9.02 -5.04
CA HIS A 196 9.79 -8.54 -4.05
C HIS A 196 9.09 -8.06 -2.78
N GLY A 197 9.79 -8.20 -1.64
CA GLY A 197 9.32 -7.71 -0.35
C GLY A 197 7.95 -8.27 0.03
N GLU A 198 6.99 -7.37 0.24
CA GLU A 198 5.64 -7.71 0.71
C GLU A 198 4.75 -8.34 -0.37
N MET A 199 5.23 -8.47 -1.61
CA MET A 199 4.57 -9.26 -2.66
C MET A 199 4.85 -10.77 -2.52
N LEU A 200 5.79 -11.21 -1.67
CA LEU A 200 6.11 -12.63 -1.46
C LEU A 200 4.88 -13.51 -1.13
N PRO A 201 3.92 -13.08 -0.28
CA PRO A 201 2.74 -13.88 0.04
C PRO A 201 1.85 -14.21 -1.18
N ALA A 202 1.95 -13.46 -2.28
CA ALA A 202 1.16 -13.70 -3.49
C ALA A 202 1.31 -15.13 -4.03
N HIS A 203 2.48 -15.76 -3.85
CA HIS A 203 2.74 -17.14 -4.27
C HIS A 203 1.89 -18.18 -3.53
N GLY A 204 1.33 -17.84 -2.36
CA GLY A 204 0.42 -18.71 -1.63
C GLY A 204 -0.97 -18.81 -2.28
N TYR A 205 -1.39 -17.80 -3.04
CA TYR A 205 -2.73 -17.70 -3.62
C TYR A 205 -2.85 -18.57 -4.88
N PRO A 206 -3.78 -19.54 -4.93
CA PRO A 206 -3.93 -20.48 -6.05
C PRO A 206 -4.11 -19.82 -7.43
N GLU A 207 -4.90 -18.76 -7.52
CA GLU A 207 -5.20 -18.10 -8.80
C GLU A 207 -4.04 -17.26 -9.33
N LEU A 208 -3.09 -16.86 -8.48
CA LEU A 208 -1.88 -16.14 -8.89
C LEU A 208 -0.77 -17.12 -9.29
N ARG A 209 -0.56 -18.19 -8.52
CA ARG A 209 0.50 -19.18 -8.81
C ARG A 209 0.19 -20.09 -10.00
N LYS A 210 -1.02 -20.04 -10.58
CA LYS A 210 -1.36 -20.81 -11.79
C LYS A 210 -0.53 -20.33 -13.00
N PHE A 211 -0.17 -19.05 -13.03
CA PHE A 211 0.68 -18.44 -14.05
C PHE A 211 2.11 -18.95 -13.93
N LYS A 212 2.56 -19.75 -14.90
CA LYS A 212 3.86 -20.44 -14.84
C LYS A 212 5.07 -19.52 -14.93
N HIS A 213 4.87 -18.31 -15.47
CA HIS A 213 5.89 -17.27 -15.54
C HIS A 213 5.97 -16.41 -14.29
N LEU A 214 5.14 -16.63 -13.26
CA LEU A 214 5.40 -16.16 -11.89
C LEU A 214 6.48 -17.05 -11.27
N VAL A 215 7.75 -16.74 -11.51
CA VAL A 215 8.85 -17.70 -11.31
C VAL A 215 9.47 -17.69 -9.91
N GLY A 216 9.24 -16.65 -9.12
CA GLY A 216 9.80 -16.59 -7.77
C GLY A 216 9.72 -15.22 -7.10
N ASN A 217 10.45 -15.09 -6.00
CA ASN A 217 10.62 -13.85 -5.26
C ASN A 217 12.09 -13.41 -5.29
N TYR A 218 12.38 -12.21 -5.76
CA TYR A 218 13.74 -11.70 -5.82
C TYR A 218 14.02 -10.75 -4.65
N GLY A 219 15.22 -10.88 -4.06
CA GLY A 219 15.68 -9.99 -3.00
C GLY A 219 15.09 -10.32 -1.63
N SER A 220 15.04 -9.30 -0.77
CA SER A 220 14.71 -9.42 0.65
C SER A 220 13.76 -8.30 1.09
N GLY A 221 14.03 -7.67 2.25
CA GLY A 221 13.24 -6.57 2.76
C GLY A 221 13.51 -5.26 2.01
N TRP A 222 12.51 -4.39 1.95
CA TRP A 222 12.52 -3.16 1.15
C TRP A 222 13.74 -2.25 1.39
N GLN A 223 14.32 -2.24 2.59
CA GLN A 223 15.51 -1.44 2.91
C GLN A 223 16.73 -1.80 2.05
N ASN A 224 16.77 -3.00 1.48
CA ASN A 224 17.88 -3.47 0.65
C ASN A 224 17.68 -3.15 -0.84
N GLN A 225 16.55 -2.53 -1.21
CA GLN A 225 16.18 -2.39 -2.61
C GLN A 225 17.20 -1.59 -3.44
N GLN A 226 17.94 -0.64 -2.86
CA GLN A 226 18.97 0.10 -3.61
C GLN A 226 20.04 -0.80 -4.22
N VAL A 227 20.43 -1.87 -3.51
CA VAL A 227 21.41 -2.85 -4.00
C VAL A 227 20.73 -3.93 -4.84
N GLU A 228 19.58 -4.42 -4.38
CA GLU A 228 18.88 -5.52 -5.04
C GLU A 228 18.28 -5.08 -6.39
N PHE A 229 17.58 -3.95 -6.43
CA PHE A 229 17.00 -3.43 -7.68
C PHE A 229 18.07 -3.04 -8.68
N ALA A 230 19.19 -2.45 -8.24
CA ALA A 230 20.33 -2.15 -9.09
C ALA A 230 20.89 -3.41 -9.79
N ARG A 231 20.85 -4.57 -9.13
CA ARG A 231 21.31 -5.86 -9.68
C ARG A 231 20.25 -6.59 -10.49
N PHE A 232 18.97 -6.30 -10.29
CA PHE A 232 17.90 -6.91 -11.07
C PHE A 232 17.99 -6.44 -12.54
N PRO A 233 18.02 -7.34 -13.55
CA PRO A 233 18.35 -6.97 -14.93
C PRO A 233 17.13 -6.57 -15.79
N GLY A 234 15.98 -6.33 -15.17
CA GLY A 234 14.72 -5.95 -15.82
C GLY A 234 14.07 -4.70 -15.20
N PRO A 235 12.92 -4.26 -15.69
CA PRO A 235 12.20 -3.16 -15.08
C PRO A 235 11.49 -3.59 -13.79
N ILE A 236 11.18 -2.59 -12.96
CA ILE A 236 10.59 -2.75 -11.62
C ILE A 236 9.28 -1.96 -11.56
N VAL A 237 8.23 -2.55 -11.01
CA VAL A 237 6.92 -1.93 -10.81
C VAL A 237 6.67 -1.78 -9.30
N MET A 238 6.49 -0.55 -8.84
CA MET A 238 6.13 -0.21 -7.46
C MET A 238 4.63 0.07 -7.35
N THR A 239 3.90 -0.86 -6.72
CA THR A 239 2.45 -0.78 -6.53
C THR A 239 2.04 0.05 -5.31
N SER A 240 2.90 0.05 -4.28
CA SER A 240 2.73 0.80 -3.02
C SER A 240 4.09 1.17 -2.43
N ASN A 241 4.13 1.58 -1.16
CA ASN A 241 5.38 1.59 -0.39
C ASN A 241 6.01 0.18 -0.30
N CYS A 242 7.32 0.07 -0.08
CA CYS A 242 8.28 1.15 0.22
C CYS A 242 9.20 1.47 -0.95
N ILE A 243 9.03 2.64 -1.57
CA ILE A 243 10.00 3.17 -2.53
C ILE A 243 11.06 4.01 -1.79
N ILE A 244 12.33 3.76 -2.09
CA ILE A 244 13.48 4.57 -1.67
C ILE A 244 14.25 5.06 -2.90
N ASP A 245 15.17 6.00 -2.71
CA ASP A 245 15.85 6.71 -3.79
C ASP A 245 16.44 5.78 -4.87
N PRO A 246 15.86 5.79 -6.09
CA PRO A 246 16.30 4.92 -7.18
C PRO A 246 17.59 5.40 -7.86
N THR A 247 17.96 6.66 -7.68
CA THR A 247 19.16 7.25 -8.30
C THR A 247 20.45 6.73 -7.66
N VAL A 248 20.41 6.39 -6.37
CA VAL A 248 21.54 5.81 -5.64
C VAL A 248 22.00 4.48 -6.25
N GLY A 249 21.05 3.69 -6.77
CA GLY A 249 21.34 2.42 -7.44
C GLY A 249 21.34 2.51 -8.97
N ALA A 250 21.17 3.70 -9.55
CA ALA A 250 21.06 3.95 -10.99
C ALA A 250 20.07 3.01 -11.70
N TYR A 251 18.85 2.88 -11.16
CA TYR A 251 17.76 2.12 -11.76
C TYR A 251 16.49 2.97 -11.96
N ASP A 252 16.62 4.29 -11.83
CA ASP A 252 15.56 5.28 -12.05
C ASP A 252 15.01 5.26 -13.49
N ASP A 253 15.82 4.80 -14.46
CA ASP A 253 15.44 4.64 -15.87
C ASP A 253 14.54 3.43 -16.13
N ARG A 254 14.41 2.49 -15.18
CA ARG A 254 13.67 1.22 -15.35
C ARG A 254 12.77 0.85 -14.20
N ILE A 255 12.66 1.69 -13.17
CA ILE A 255 11.59 1.62 -12.20
C ILE A 255 10.38 2.41 -12.68
N TRP A 256 9.20 1.88 -12.36
CA TRP A 256 7.90 2.43 -12.67
C TRP A 256 7.10 2.54 -11.39
N THR A 257 6.47 3.69 -11.21
CA THR A 257 5.51 3.90 -10.13
C THR A 257 4.10 3.74 -10.66
N ARG A 258 3.14 3.41 -9.80
CA ARG A 258 1.71 3.43 -10.14
C ARG A 258 0.86 3.80 -8.93
N SER A 259 -0.42 4.09 -9.16
CA SER A 259 -1.35 4.50 -8.10
C SER A 259 -0.74 5.65 -7.26
N ILE A 260 -0.79 5.57 -5.94
CA ILE A 260 -0.30 6.57 -5.00
C ILE A 260 1.22 6.69 -4.95
N VAL A 261 1.98 5.75 -5.54
CA VAL A 261 3.45 5.77 -5.52
C VAL A 261 3.97 6.81 -6.49
N GLY A 262 4.97 7.58 -6.08
CA GLY A 262 5.55 8.62 -6.93
C GLY A 262 7.00 8.96 -6.55
N TRP A 263 7.81 9.26 -7.55
CA TRP A 263 9.17 9.72 -7.39
C TRP A 263 9.53 10.70 -8.52
N PRO A 264 10.20 11.84 -8.24
CA PRO A 264 10.53 12.82 -9.28
C PRO A 264 11.35 12.22 -10.42
N GLY A 265 10.89 12.39 -11.66
CA GLY A 265 11.58 11.91 -12.86
C GLY A 265 11.41 10.42 -13.17
N VAL A 266 10.77 9.64 -12.27
CA VAL A 266 10.46 8.24 -12.52
C VAL A 266 9.16 8.12 -13.29
N ARG A 267 9.10 7.18 -14.24
CA ARG A 267 7.89 6.96 -15.04
C ARG A 267 6.72 6.45 -14.19
N HIS A 268 5.52 6.86 -14.57
CA HIS A 268 4.28 6.45 -13.93
C HIS A 268 3.45 5.60 -14.89
N LEU A 269 2.85 4.51 -14.40
CA LEU A 269 1.87 3.72 -15.12
C LEU A 269 0.48 4.23 -14.74
N ASP A 270 -0.28 4.65 -15.75
CA ASP A 270 -1.66 5.09 -15.59
C ASP A 270 -2.63 3.93 -15.90
N GLY A 271 -3.63 3.75 -15.04
CA GLY A 271 -4.65 2.72 -15.20
C GLY A 271 -4.10 1.29 -15.07
N ASP A 272 -4.65 0.40 -15.89
CA ASP A 272 -4.39 -1.05 -15.85
C ASP A 272 -3.47 -1.52 -17.00
N ASP A 273 -2.90 -0.63 -17.82
CA ASP A 273 -2.05 -1.01 -18.96
C ASP A 273 -0.57 -1.14 -18.56
N PHE A 274 -0.03 -2.36 -18.65
CA PHE A 274 1.38 -2.68 -18.39
C PHE A 274 2.21 -2.83 -19.69
N SER A 275 1.64 -2.53 -20.86
CA SER A 275 2.29 -2.70 -22.17
C SER A 275 3.67 -2.02 -22.25
N ALA A 276 3.82 -0.84 -21.67
CA ALA A 276 5.07 -0.08 -21.69
C ALA A 276 6.19 -0.76 -20.88
N VAL A 277 5.87 -1.28 -19.69
CA VAL A 277 6.85 -2.00 -18.86
C VAL A 277 7.20 -3.37 -19.45
N ILE A 278 6.23 -4.05 -20.06
CA ILE A 278 6.45 -5.31 -20.78
C ILE A 278 7.37 -5.10 -21.97
N THR A 279 7.10 -4.08 -22.78
CA THR A 279 7.95 -3.70 -23.92
C THR A 279 9.39 -3.44 -23.48
N GLN A 280 9.58 -2.69 -22.38
CA GLN A 280 10.92 -2.45 -21.85
C GLN A 280 11.59 -3.77 -21.40
N ALA A 281 10.87 -4.65 -20.70
CA ALA A 281 11.42 -5.93 -20.25
C ALA A 281 11.91 -6.80 -21.42
N GLN A 282 11.18 -6.80 -22.54
CA GLN A 282 11.57 -7.52 -23.76
C GLN A 282 12.85 -6.98 -24.40
N GLN A 283 13.09 -5.67 -24.29
CA GLN A 283 14.29 -5.00 -24.82
C GLN A 283 15.52 -5.12 -23.89
N MET A 284 15.31 -5.35 -22.60
CA MET A 284 16.38 -5.52 -21.61
C MET A 284 17.01 -6.91 -21.67
N ALA A 285 18.24 -7.08 -21.14
CA ALA A 285 18.96 -8.36 -21.23
C ALA A 285 18.22 -9.51 -20.51
N GLY A 286 17.68 -9.25 -19.32
CA GLY A 286 17.18 -10.29 -18.42
C GLY A 286 18.30 -11.04 -17.70
N PHE A 287 17.95 -12.10 -16.97
CA PHE A 287 18.95 -12.95 -16.33
C PHE A 287 19.62 -13.87 -17.38
N PRO A 288 20.96 -13.93 -17.45
CA PRO A 288 21.66 -14.72 -18.45
C PRO A 288 21.63 -16.23 -18.18
N TYR A 289 21.46 -16.64 -16.93
CA TYR A 289 21.42 -18.03 -16.50
C TYR A 289 20.50 -18.19 -15.30
N SER A 290 20.02 -19.41 -15.10
CA SER A 290 19.34 -19.80 -13.87
C SER A 290 20.38 -20.17 -12.82
N GLU A 291 20.23 -19.63 -11.62
CA GLU A 291 20.96 -20.09 -10.45
C GLU A 291 20.37 -21.42 -9.93
N ILE A 292 21.11 -22.12 -9.07
CA ILE A 292 20.57 -23.31 -8.38
C ILE A 292 19.39 -22.85 -7.51
N PRO A 293 18.18 -23.42 -7.68
CA PRO A 293 17.01 -22.98 -6.93
C PRO A 293 17.22 -23.06 -5.42
N HIS A 294 16.76 -22.02 -4.72
CA HIS A 294 16.64 -22.03 -3.27
C HIS A 294 15.17 -21.83 -2.95
N LEU A 295 14.55 -22.83 -2.33
CA LEU A 295 13.11 -22.84 -2.07
C LEU A 295 12.82 -22.43 -0.63
N ILE A 296 11.89 -21.50 -0.46
CA ILE A 296 11.30 -21.15 0.84
C ILE A 296 9.81 -21.52 0.85
N THR A 297 9.27 -21.82 2.03
CA THR A 297 7.85 -22.18 2.17
C THR A 297 7.03 -20.97 2.61
N VAL A 298 5.96 -20.66 1.89
CA VAL A 298 4.99 -19.59 2.20
C VAL A 298 3.57 -20.15 2.20
N GLY A 299 2.56 -19.29 2.46
CA GLY A 299 1.16 -19.63 2.23
C GLY A 299 0.41 -20.24 3.42
N PHE A 300 0.92 -20.07 4.63
CA PHE A 300 0.22 -20.43 5.87
C PHE A 300 -0.83 -19.37 6.27
N GLY A 301 -1.81 -19.13 5.39
CA GLY A 301 -2.92 -18.21 5.68
C GLY A 301 -3.93 -18.77 6.68
N ARG A 302 -4.92 -17.95 7.06
CA ARG A 302 -5.95 -18.28 8.07
C ARG A 302 -6.62 -19.64 7.84
N GLN A 303 -7.06 -19.94 6.61
CA GLN A 303 -7.75 -21.19 6.30
C GLN A 303 -6.84 -22.43 6.49
N THR A 304 -5.56 -22.30 6.14
CA THR A 304 -4.57 -23.37 6.35
C THR A 304 -4.37 -23.65 7.83
N LEU A 305 -4.26 -22.60 8.66
CA LEU A 305 -4.11 -22.74 10.11
C LEU A 305 -5.37 -23.32 10.76
N LEU A 306 -6.56 -22.87 10.35
CA LEU A 306 -7.83 -23.42 10.84
C LEU A 306 -7.97 -24.92 10.49
N GLY A 307 -7.56 -25.33 9.30
CA GLY A 307 -7.52 -26.74 8.91
C GLY A 307 -6.53 -27.60 9.70
N ALA A 308 -5.56 -26.98 10.37
CA ALA A 308 -4.56 -27.64 11.22
C ALA A 308 -4.83 -27.48 12.72
N ALA A 309 -5.95 -26.87 13.12
CA ALA A 309 -6.21 -26.45 14.50
C ALA A 309 -6.09 -27.60 15.52
N ASP A 310 -6.74 -28.75 15.27
CA ASP A 310 -6.68 -29.90 16.19
C ASP A 310 -5.26 -30.41 16.38
N THR A 311 -4.48 -30.48 15.29
CA THR A 311 -3.07 -30.88 15.35
C THR A 311 -2.24 -29.89 16.13
N LEU A 312 -2.44 -28.58 15.92
CA LEU A 312 -1.72 -27.53 16.65
C LEU A 312 -2.07 -27.57 18.15
N ILE A 313 -3.34 -27.74 18.50
CA ILE A 313 -3.80 -27.88 19.89
C ILE A 313 -3.17 -29.12 20.54
N ASP A 314 -3.15 -30.26 19.85
CA ASP A 314 -2.50 -31.48 20.35
C ASP A 314 -1.00 -31.25 20.61
N LEU A 315 -0.29 -30.62 19.67
CA LEU A 315 1.13 -30.31 19.80
C LEU A 315 1.43 -29.36 20.97
N VAL A 316 0.57 -28.36 21.20
CA VAL A 316 0.68 -27.46 22.36
C VAL A 316 0.40 -28.21 23.66
N SER A 317 -0.67 -29.02 23.70
CA SER A 317 -1.05 -29.78 24.90
C SER A 317 0.03 -30.79 25.32
N ARG A 318 0.79 -31.31 24.36
CA ARG A 318 1.91 -32.22 24.57
C ARG A 318 3.26 -31.51 24.72
N GLU A 319 3.27 -30.18 24.83
CA GLU A 319 4.46 -29.34 24.94
C GLU A 319 5.50 -29.54 23.82
N LYS A 320 5.07 -30.06 22.67
CA LYS A 320 5.88 -30.19 21.45
C LYS A 320 5.99 -28.86 20.71
N LEU A 321 4.96 -28.02 20.83
CA LEU A 321 4.98 -26.60 20.46
C LEU A 321 4.80 -25.79 21.74
N ARG A 322 5.81 -25.00 22.13
CA ARG A 322 5.84 -24.32 23.44
C ARG A 322 5.43 -22.85 23.38
N HIS A 323 5.57 -22.23 22.22
CA HIS A 323 5.32 -20.82 21.94
C HIS A 323 4.74 -20.67 20.54
#